data_AF-A0A9Q4JHM4-F1
#
_entry.id   AF-A0A9Q4JHM4-F1
#
_cell.length_a   1.000
_cell.length_b   1.000
_cell.length_c   1.000
_cell.angle_alpha   90.00
_cell.angle_beta   90.00
_cell.angle_gamma   90.00
#
_symmetry.space_group_name_H-M   'P 1'
#
loop_
_entity.id
_entity.type
_entity.pdbx_description
1 polymer ?
#
loop_
_entity_poly.entity_id
_entity_poly.type
_entity_poly.pdbx_seq_one_letter_code
_entity_poly.pdbx_strand_id
1 'polypeptide(L)'
;MEARLTIKAVIRWEQLRGKSFSLMDYSDKEDVNALLYTSTIVAKGEVYTFDVFKKTLSNRKLVREMVLSLENRMSVLAQFQNKRAGTDKINSDTTPGMIGNIVSTLIMSGLDATYALEEMELCDLPMYIEAYERKRKEEMEASRLWTFFTMLPHIDSKKMKNGAMDLITFPWEEVEAAREAERAINEDIDRFEQFMKEGKKLINK
;
A
#
# COMPACT_ATOMS: atom_id res chain seq x y z
N MET A 1 25.79 14.63 -9.64
CA MET A 1 25.01 13.65 -10.44
C MET A 1 23.57 13.69 -9.96
N GLU A 2 22.58 13.75 -10.86
CA GLU A 2 21.17 13.61 -10.49
C GLU A 2 20.80 12.13 -10.27
N ALA A 3 20.23 11.81 -9.11
CA ALA A 3 19.64 10.51 -8.81
C ALA A 3 18.11 10.62 -8.76
N ARG A 4 17.38 9.88 -9.60
CA ARG A 4 15.90 9.87 -9.60
C ARG A 4 15.40 8.52 -9.11
N LEU A 5 14.51 8.53 -8.12
CA LEU A 5 13.92 7.33 -7.57
C LEU A 5 12.58 7.02 -8.25
N THR A 6 12.63 6.43 -9.43
CA THR A 6 11.45 5.90 -10.11
C THR A 6 11.14 4.48 -9.65
N ILE A 7 9.95 3.99 -9.97
CA ILE A 7 9.56 2.60 -9.73
C ILE A 7 10.53 1.61 -10.36
N LYS A 8 11.02 1.88 -11.57
CA LYS A 8 12.05 1.04 -12.20
C LYS A 8 13.33 0.99 -11.38
N ALA A 9 13.80 2.10 -10.81
CA ALA A 9 15.00 2.11 -9.96
C ALA A 9 14.82 1.25 -8.70
N VAL A 10 13.62 1.28 -8.11
CA VAL A 10 13.23 0.45 -6.97
C VAL A 10 13.18 -1.03 -7.34
N ILE A 11 12.55 -1.38 -8.46
CA ILE A 11 12.48 -2.78 -8.95
C ILE A 11 13.89 -3.32 -9.25
N ARG A 12 14.77 -2.52 -9.87
CA ARG A 12 16.18 -2.93 -10.09
C ARG A 12 16.94 -3.13 -8.78
N TRP A 13 16.61 -2.36 -7.75
CA TRP A 13 17.18 -2.55 -6.43
C TRP A 13 16.71 -3.88 -5.81
N GLU A 14 15.41 -4.17 -5.86
CA GLU A 14 14.86 -5.44 -5.36
C GLU A 14 15.48 -6.64 -6.09
N GLN A 15 15.66 -6.54 -7.41
CA GLN A 15 16.33 -7.57 -8.22
C GLN A 15 17.81 -7.75 -7.85
N LEU A 16 18.52 -6.66 -7.52
CA LEU A 16 19.94 -6.72 -7.15
C LEU A 16 20.15 -7.27 -5.73
N ARG A 17 19.22 -6.98 -4.81
CA ARG A 17 19.34 -7.36 -3.39
C ARG A 17 18.60 -8.65 -3.04
N GLY A 18 17.65 -9.08 -3.87
CA GLY A 18 16.84 -10.28 -3.63
C GLY A 18 15.87 -10.16 -2.46
N LYS A 19 15.53 -8.94 -2.05
CA LYS A 19 14.60 -8.66 -0.94
C LYS A 19 13.67 -7.49 -1.27
N SER A 20 12.53 -7.43 -0.58
CA SER A 20 11.56 -6.33 -0.69
C SER A 20 12.21 -5.00 -0.32
N PHE A 21 11.84 -3.94 -1.03
CA PHE A 21 12.30 -2.58 -0.75
C PHE A 21 11.95 -2.11 0.67
N SER A 22 10.86 -2.62 1.25
CA SER A 22 10.46 -2.32 2.64
C SER A 22 11.45 -2.84 3.68
N LEU A 23 12.34 -3.79 3.31
CA LEU A 23 13.38 -4.37 4.17
C LEU A 23 14.76 -3.74 3.91
N MET A 24 14.81 -2.56 3.30
CA MET A 24 16.05 -1.81 3.09
C MET A 24 16.66 -1.39 4.43
N ASP A 25 17.95 -1.69 4.61
CA ASP A 25 18.72 -1.27 5.77
C ASP A 25 19.60 -0.07 5.41
N TYR A 26 19.26 1.10 5.94
CA TYR A 26 20.04 2.33 5.73
C TYR A 26 21.41 2.31 6.43
N SER A 27 21.64 1.37 7.35
CA SER A 27 22.92 1.15 8.01
C SER A 27 23.85 0.27 7.17
N ASP A 28 23.29 -0.55 6.27
CA ASP A 28 24.07 -1.37 5.35
C ASP A 28 24.56 -0.54 4.16
N LYS A 29 25.88 -0.39 4.08
CA LYS A 29 26.54 0.30 2.97
C LYS A 29 26.20 -0.32 1.63
N GLU A 30 26.04 -1.64 1.55
CA GLU A 30 25.73 -2.31 0.29
C GLU A 30 24.31 -1.97 -0.20
N ASP A 31 23.33 -1.91 0.69
CA ASP A 31 21.96 -1.48 0.38
C ASP A 31 21.92 -0.03 -0.12
N VAL A 32 22.62 0.87 0.56
CA VAL A 32 22.71 2.29 0.17
C VAL A 32 23.44 2.46 -1.16
N ASN A 33 24.58 1.77 -1.34
CA ASN A 33 25.33 1.79 -2.59
C ASN A 33 24.51 1.25 -3.76
N ALA A 34 23.75 0.18 -3.54
CA ALA A 34 22.84 -0.37 -4.52
C ALA A 34 21.73 0.62 -4.90
N LEU A 35 21.16 1.35 -3.93
CA LEU A 35 20.12 2.35 -4.19
C LEU A 35 20.68 3.52 -5.03
N LEU A 36 21.86 3.99 -4.66
CA LEU A 36 22.56 5.04 -5.40
C LEU A 36 22.83 4.61 -6.85
N TYR A 37 23.31 3.38 -7.03
CA TYR A 37 23.56 2.79 -8.34
C TYR A 37 22.30 2.71 -9.20
N THR A 38 21.22 2.10 -8.70
CA THR A 38 20.00 1.90 -9.48
C THR A 38 19.32 3.23 -9.81
N SER A 39 19.39 4.20 -8.90
CA SER A 39 18.85 5.54 -9.13
C SER A 39 19.63 6.34 -10.17
N THR A 40 20.94 6.12 -10.31
CA THR A 40 21.76 6.82 -11.32
C THR A 40 21.68 6.21 -12.71
N ILE A 41 21.74 4.88 -12.82
CA ILE A 41 21.68 4.21 -14.12
C ILE A 41 20.32 4.45 -14.78
N VAL A 42 19.24 4.50 -14.00
CA VAL A 42 17.88 4.77 -14.52
C VAL A 42 17.72 6.24 -14.89
N ALA A 43 18.26 7.17 -14.10
CA ALA A 43 18.16 8.60 -14.39
C ALA A 43 18.93 9.03 -15.65
N LYS A 44 20.10 8.43 -15.90
CA LYS A 44 20.99 8.85 -16.99
C LYS A 44 20.98 7.94 -18.22
N GLY A 45 20.50 6.70 -18.09
CA GLY A 45 20.63 5.68 -19.13
C GLY A 45 22.08 5.22 -19.37
N GLU A 46 23.02 5.56 -18.48
CA GLU A 46 24.40 5.09 -18.55
C GLU A 46 24.48 3.60 -18.22
N VAL A 47 25.26 2.84 -19.00
CA VAL A 47 25.38 1.38 -18.84
C VAL A 47 26.76 1.03 -18.27
N TYR A 48 26.79 0.65 -17.00
CA TYR A 48 27.95 0.08 -16.32
C TYR A 48 27.48 -0.86 -15.21
N THR A 49 28.32 -1.82 -14.80
CA THR A 49 27.95 -2.80 -13.76
C THR A 49 28.06 -2.20 -12.35
N PHE A 50 27.42 -2.86 -11.38
CA PHE A 50 27.49 -2.44 -9.98
C PHE A 50 28.93 -2.44 -9.45
N ASP A 51 29.77 -3.40 -9.84
CA ASP A 51 31.18 -3.47 -9.43
C ASP A 51 32.01 -2.29 -9.97
N VAL A 52 31.72 -1.84 -11.20
CA VAL A 52 32.35 -0.65 -11.77
C VAL A 52 31.89 0.59 -11.01
N PHE A 53 30.60 0.68 -10.69
CA PHE A 53 30.05 1.79 -9.92
C PHE A 53 30.67 1.88 -8.52
N LYS A 54 30.89 0.77 -7.82
CA LYS A 54 31.54 0.76 -6.50
C LYS A 54 32.92 1.44 -6.51
N LYS A 55 33.66 1.34 -7.61
CA LYS A 55 34.95 2.04 -7.75
C LYS A 55 34.77 3.56 -7.73
N THR A 56 33.68 4.07 -8.32
CA THR A 56 33.35 5.50 -8.31
C THR A 56 32.93 6.00 -6.92
N LEU A 57 32.36 5.12 -6.08
CA LEU A 57 31.97 5.43 -4.69
C LEU A 57 33.16 5.70 -3.76
N SER A 58 34.39 5.42 -4.21
CA SER A 58 35.61 5.82 -3.48
C SER A 58 35.76 7.36 -3.46
N ASN A 59 35.13 8.07 -4.40
CA ASN A 59 35.09 9.53 -4.40
C ASN A 59 33.99 10.05 -3.46
N ARG A 60 34.38 10.38 -2.23
CA ARG A 60 33.45 10.89 -1.20
C ARG A 60 32.69 12.16 -1.61
N LYS A 61 33.27 13.02 -2.45
CA LYS A 61 32.58 14.24 -2.92
C LYS A 61 31.38 13.88 -3.80
N LEU A 62 31.60 12.95 -4.73
CA LEU A 62 30.57 12.46 -5.65
C LEU A 62 29.43 11.76 -4.90
N VAL A 63 29.77 10.88 -3.96
CA VAL A 63 28.76 10.18 -3.13
C VAL A 63 27.92 11.16 -2.34
N ARG A 64 28.55 12.15 -1.68
CA ARG A 64 27.84 13.17 -0.91
C ARG A 64 26.87 13.96 -1.78
N GLU A 65 27.29 14.35 -2.98
CA GLU A 65 26.43 15.09 -3.91
C GLU A 65 25.22 14.25 -4.34
N MET A 66 25.41 12.95 -4.60
CA MET A 66 24.33 12.03 -4.96
C MET A 66 23.32 11.83 -3.82
N VAL A 67 23.82 11.64 -2.59
CA VAL A 67 22.96 11.50 -1.40
C VAL A 67 22.16 12.79 -1.18
N LEU A 68 22.80 13.95 -1.22
CA LEU A 68 22.12 15.25 -1.07
C LEU A 68 21.06 15.47 -2.16
N SER A 69 21.35 15.11 -3.40
CA SER A 69 20.38 15.17 -4.50
C SER A 69 19.16 14.30 -4.23
N LEU A 70 19.37 13.08 -3.72
CA LEU A 70 18.31 12.13 -3.40
C LEU A 70 17.50 12.58 -2.17
N GLU A 71 18.16 13.08 -1.13
CA GLU A 71 17.53 13.64 0.08
C GLU A 71 16.64 14.84 -0.25
N ASN A 72 17.14 15.79 -1.05
CA ASN A 72 16.36 16.95 -1.47
C ASN A 72 15.10 16.54 -2.24
N ARG A 73 15.23 15.57 -3.15
CA ARG A 73 14.08 15.02 -3.89
C ARG A 73 13.11 14.33 -2.95
N MET A 74 13.58 13.46 -2.07
CA MET A 74 12.73 12.75 -1.13
C MET A 74 12.00 13.72 -0.19
N SER A 75 12.65 14.80 0.23
CA SER A 75 12.04 15.86 1.04
C SER A 75 10.88 16.56 0.32
N VAL A 76 11.02 16.79 -0.99
CA VAL A 76 9.92 17.30 -1.82
C VAL A 76 8.80 16.26 -1.94
N LEU A 77 9.13 15.00 -2.22
CA LEU A 77 8.15 13.92 -2.38
C LEU A 77 7.38 13.60 -1.08
N ALA A 78 8.04 13.74 0.07
CA ALA A 78 7.42 13.55 1.38
C ALA A 78 6.25 14.53 1.61
N GLN A 79 6.18 15.65 0.90
CA GLN A 79 5.06 16.59 0.99
C GLN A 79 3.78 16.05 0.33
N PHE A 80 3.93 15.18 -0.67
CA PHE A 80 2.83 14.56 -1.41
C PHE A 80 2.39 13.22 -0.80
N GLN A 81 3.17 12.67 0.13
CA GLN A 81 2.78 11.48 0.86
C GLN A 81 1.56 11.79 1.74
N ASN A 82 0.47 11.07 1.49
CA ASN A 82 -0.71 11.12 2.34
C ASN A 82 -0.33 10.74 3.77
N LYS A 83 -0.42 11.68 4.71
CA LYS A 83 -0.28 11.45 6.16
C LYS A 83 -1.50 10.71 6.73
N ARG A 84 -1.98 9.66 6.06
CA ARG A 84 -3.05 8.82 6.60
C ARG A 84 -2.49 8.11 7.83
N ALA A 85 -3.03 8.48 8.98
CA ALA A 85 -2.79 7.87 10.28
C ALA A 85 -3.33 6.43 10.29
N GLY A 86 -2.53 5.49 10.80
CA GLY A 86 -2.86 4.06 10.93
C GLY A 86 -2.75 3.34 9.58
N THR A 87 -1.72 2.55 9.29
CA THR A 87 -1.57 1.20 9.87
C THR A 87 -2.89 0.64 10.42
N ASP A 88 -3.88 0.47 9.55
CA ASP A 88 -4.67 -0.76 9.62
C ASP A 88 -3.64 -1.90 9.70
N LYS A 89 -3.67 -2.66 10.81
CA LYS A 89 -2.78 -3.79 11.05
C LYS A 89 -2.98 -4.80 9.93
N ILE A 90 -2.19 -4.66 8.86
CA ILE A 90 -1.97 -5.75 7.91
C ILE A 90 -1.28 -6.84 8.74
N ASN A 91 -1.91 -8.00 8.82
CA ASN A 91 -1.42 -9.17 9.54
C ASN A 91 0.09 -9.35 9.33
N SER A 92 0.83 -9.34 10.44
CA SER A 92 2.30 -9.34 10.50
C SER A 92 2.97 -10.62 9.99
N ASP A 93 2.19 -11.60 9.55
CA ASP A 93 2.68 -12.89 9.04
C ASP A 93 2.81 -12.95 7.52
N THR A 94 2.52 -11.85 6.82
CA THR A 94 2.65 -11.81 5.35
C THR A 94 4.05 -11.32 5.00
N THR A 95 4.85 -12.17 4.33
CA THR A 95 6.13 -11.76 3.74
C THR A 95 5.97 -10.43 2.99
N PRO A 96 6.81 -9.41 3.24
CA PRO A 96 6.69 -8.12 2.56
C PRO A 96 6.67 -8.32 1.05
N GLY A 97 5.59 -7.87 0.40
CA GLY A 97 5.46 -7.96 -1.05
C GLY A 97 6.59 -7.20 -1.74
N MET A 98 7.04 -7.72 -2.89
CA MET A 98 7.95 -6.97 -3.76
C MET A 98 7.15 -5.91 -4.52
N ILE A 99 7.67 -4.68 -4.59
CA ILE A 99 7.07 -3.60 -5.37
C ILE A 99 6.98 -4.01 -6.85
N GLY A 100 7.96 -4.77 -7.35
CA GLY A 100 7.90 -5.33 -8.70
C GLY A 100 6.63 -6.16 -8.97
N ASN A 101 6.16 -6.95 -8.00
CA ASN A 101 4.95 -7.77 -8.17
C ASN A 101 3.68 -6.91 -8.18
N ILE A 102 3.63 -5.88 -7.32
CA ILE A 102 2.51 -4.94 -7.24
C ILE A 102 2.38 -4.21 -8.57
N VAL A 103 3.49 -3.62 -9.05
CA VAL A 103 3.51 -2.85 -10.31
C VAL A 103 3.19 -3.74 -11.50
N SER A 104 3.71 -4.97 -11.55
CA SER A 104 3.37 -5.93 -12.61
C SER A 104 1.87 -6.23 -12.64
N THR A 105 1.24 -6.40 -11.47
CA THR A 105 -0.21 -6.61 -11.36
C THR A 105 -0.99 -5.40 -11.86
N LEU A 106 -0.58 -4.18 -11.50
CA LEU A 106 -1.20 -2.95 -11.98
C LEU A 106 -1.10 -2.82 -13.50
N ILE A 107 0.06 -3.15 -14.09
CA ILE A 107 0.26 -3.15 -15.55
C ILE A 107 -0.66 -4.17 -16.21
N MET A 108 -0.74 -5.39 -15.69
CA MET A 108 -1.66 -6.42 -16.19
C MET A 108 -3.13 -6.00 -16.08
N SER A 109 -3.44 -5.12 -15.13
CA SER A 109 -4.80 -4.57 -14.91
C SER A 109 -5.12 -3.37 -15.80
N GLY A 110 -4.18 -2.94 -16.66
CA GLY A 110 -4.36 -1.87 -17.64
C GLY A 110 -3.59 -0.58 -17.37
N LEU A 111 -2.71 -0.52 -16.37
CA LEU A 111 -1.81 0.61 -16.19
C LEU A 111 -0.77 0.64 -17.32
N ASP A 112 -0.53 1.82 -17.91
CA ASP A 112 0.49 1.95 -18.96
C ASP A 112 1.89 1.58 -18.42
N ALA A 113 2.54 0.64 -19.09
CA ALA A 113 3.82 0.09 -18.65
C ALA A 113 4.96 1.12 -18.73
N THR A 114 4.90 2.02 -19.73
CA THR A 114 5.91 3.06 -19.91
C THR A 114 5.85 4.05 -18.77
N TYR A 115 4.65 4.55 -18.47
CA TYR A 115 4.40 5.40 -17.32
C TYR A 115 4.80 4.71 -16.01
N ALA A 116 4.32 3.48 -15.79
CA ALA A 116 4.56 2.74 -14.54
C ALA A 116 6.04 2.51 -14.23
N LEU A 117 6.88 2.31 -15.26
CA LEU A 117 8.30 2.02 -15.07
C LEU A 117 9.17 3.28 -15.13
N GLU A 118 8.92 4.18 -16.08
CA GLU A 118 9.83 5.31 -16.35
C GLU A 118 9.43 6.60 -15.63
N GLU A 119 8.14 6.82 -15.40
CA GLU A 119 7.62 8.11 -14.90
C GLU A 119 7.10 8.05 -13.47
N MET A 120 6.44 6.95 -13.11
CA MET A 120 5.77 6.78 -11.82
C MET A 120 6.77 6.85 -10.67
N GLU A 121 6.39 7.59 -9.63
CA GLU A 121 7.15 7.75 -8.41
C GLU A 121 6.60 6.83 -7.31
N LEU A 122 7.44 6.56 -6.30
CA LEU A 122 7.07 5.64 -5.21
C LEU A 122 5.87 6.15 -4.39
N CYS A 123 5.71 7.47 -4.26
CA CYS A 123 4.61 8.08 -3.53
C CYS A 123 3.25 7.95 -4.22
N ASP A 124 3.22 7.64 -5.52
CA ASP A 124 1.98 7.52 -6.29
C ASP A 124 1.37 6.12 -6.19
N LEU A 125 2.17 5.10 -5.83
CA LEU A 125 1.71 3.71 -5.72
C LEU A 125 0.47 3.54 -4.85
N PRO A 126 0.37 4.13 -3.64
CA PRO A 126 -0.80 3.95 -2.78
C PRO A 126 -2.10 4.38 -3.48
N MET A 127 -2.07 5.46 -4.28
CA MET A 127 -3.23 5.93 -5.02
C MET A 127 -3.72 4.88 -6.03
N TYR A 128 -2.81 4.26 -6.78
CA TYR A 128 -3.16 3.23 -7.76
C TYR A 128 -3.63 1.93 -7.10
N ILE A 129 -3.02 1.55 -5.97
CA ILE A 129 -3.45 0.38 -5.19
C ILE A 129 -4.88 0.59 -4.68
N GLU A 130 -5.19 1.75 -4.09
CA GLU A 130 -6.54 2.07 -3.60
C GLU A 130 -7.57 2.06 -4.75
N ALA A 131 -7.22 2.64 -5.90
CA ALA A 131 -8.10 2.63 -7.06
C ALA A 131 -8.35 1.22 -7.60
N TYR A 132 -7.30 0.39 -7.65
CA TYR A 132 -7.40 -1.01 -8.05
C TYR A 132 -8.25 -1.83 -7.09
N GLU A 133 -8.04 -1.69 -5.78
CA GLU A 133 -8.82 -2.40 -4.76
C GLU A 133 -10.30 -2.02 -4.81
N ARG A 134 -10.63 -0.72 -4.96
CA ARG A 134 -12.01 -0.26 -5.14
C ARG A 134 -12.65 -0.88 -6.37
N LYS A 135 -11.99 -0.81 -7.53
CA LYS A 135 -12.48 -1.42 -8.77
C LYS A 135 -12.73 -2.93 -8.59
N ARG A 136 -11.81 -3.62 -7.93
CA ARG A 136 -11.93 -5.06 -7.67
C ARG A 136 -13.10 -5.40 -6.73
N LYS A 137 -13.34 -4.58 -5.71
CA LYS A 137 -14.52 -4.73 -4.82
C LYS A 137 -15.81 -4.58 -5.62
N GLU A 138 -15.92 -3.55 -6.46
CA GLU A 138 -17.08 -3.32 -7.33
C GLU A 138 -17.32 -4.49 -8.28
N GLU A 139 -16.27 -5.02 -8.91
CA GLU A 139 -16.36 -6.20 -9.79
C GLU A 139 -16.82 -7.46 -9.06
N MET A 140 -16.31 -7.69 -7.84
CA MET A 140 -16.69 -8.84 -7.01
C MET A 140 -18.15 -8.72 -6.54
N GLU A 141 -18.59 -7.53 -6.14
CA GLU A 141 -19.98 -7.26 -5.76
C GLU A 141 -20.93 -7.42 -6.95
N ALA A 142 -20.55 -6.92 -8.14
CA ALA A 142 -21.31 -7.12 -9.36
C ALA A 142 -21.43 -8.61 -9.72
N SER A 143 -20.33 -9.36 -9.62
CA SER A 143 -20.31 -10.81 -9.85
C SER A 143 -21.21 -11.56 -8.86
N ARG A 144 -21.17 -11.19 -7.57
CA ARG A 144 -22.06 -11.74 -6.54
C ARG A 144 -23.52 -11.46 -6.87
N LEU A 145 -23.85 -10.24 -7.28
CA LEU A 145 -25.21 -9.85 -7.65
C LEU A 145 -25.71 -10.61 -8.90
N TRP A 146 -24.88 -10.74 -9.93
CA TRP A 146 -25.23 -11.52 -11.12
C TRP A 146 -25.42 -13.00 -10.81
N THR A 147 -24.58 -13.56 -9.94
CA THR A 147 -24.71 -14.94 -9.46
C THR A 147 -26.04 -15.12 -8.72
N PHE A 148 -26.41 -14.16 -7.87
CA PHE A 148 -27.70 -14.15 -7.20
C PHE A 148 -28.86 -14.17 -8.19
N PHE A 149 -28.88 -13.26 -9.17
CA PHE A 149 -29.94 -13.23 -10.19
C PHE A 149 -30.03 -14.53 -11.00
N THR A 150 -28.90 -15.16 -11.29
CA THR A 150 -28.85 -16.43 -12.03
C THR A 150 -29.42 -17.58 -11.19
N MET A 151 -29.18 -17.56 -9.87
CA MET A 151 -29.65 -18.60 -8.95
C MET A 151 -31.10 -18.40 -8.47
N LEU A 152 -31.65 -17.18 -8.57
CA LEU A 152 -33.01 -16.83 -8.13
C LEU A 152 -34.10 -17.83 -8.56
N PRO A 153 -34.15 -18.32 -9.81
CA PRO A 153 -35.16 -19.29 -10.24
C PRO A 153 -35.08 -20.64 -9.50
N HIS A 154 -33.95 -20.92 -8.85
CA HIS A 154 -33.63 -22.21 -8.24
C HIS A 154 -33.54 -22.14 -6.71
N ILE A 155 -33.72 -20.96 -6.10
CA ILE A 155 -33.61 -20.75 -4.66
C ILE A 155 -34.88 -20.14 -4.07
N ASP A 156 -35.21 -20.52 -2.83
CA ASP A 156 -36.30 -19.90 -2.08
C ASP A 156 -35.82 -18.55 -1.53
N SER A 157 -36.14 -17.48 -2.25
CA SER A 157 -35.73 -16.11 -1.91
C SER A 157 -36.18 -15.66 -0.52
N LYS A 158 -37.22 -16.29 0.07
CA LYS A 158 -37.67 -15.99 1.44
C LYS A 158 -36.67 -16.41 2.51
N LYS A 159 -35.76 -17.33 2.19
CA LYS A 159 -34.73 -17.82 3.13
C LYS A 159 -33.48 -16.94 3.14
N MET A 160 -33.34 -16.01 2.20
CA MET A 160 -32.19 -15.12 2.07
C MET A 160 -32.54 -13.74 2.63
N LYS A 161 -32.24 -13.52 3.91
CA LYS A 161 -32.60 -12.29 4.64
C LYS A 161 -31.80 -11.08 4.18
N ASN A 162 -30.54 -11.26 3.80
CA ASN A 162 -29.65 -10.19 3.33
C ASN A 162 -29.43 -10.25 1.81
N GLY A 163 -30.29 -10.98 1.08
CA GLY A 163 -30.23 -11.07 -0.37
C GLY A 163 -28.92 -11.68 -0.90
N ALA A 164 -28.26 -10.99 -1.83
CA ALA A 164 -27.02 -11.47 -2.45
C ALA A 164 -25.85 -11.63 -1.46
N MET A 165 -25.87 -10.91 -0.32
CA MET A 165 -24.83 -11.04 0.72
C MET A 165 -24.87 -12.41 1.42
N ASP A 166 -26.03 -13.08 1.45
CA ASP A 166 -26.15 -14.42 2.04
C ASP A 166 -25.53 -15.53 1.17
N LEU A 167 -25.09 -15.22 -0.06
CA LEU A 167 -24.38 -16.18 -0.92
C LEU A 167 -22.92 -16.36 -0.50
N ILE A 168 -22.19 -15.25 -0.42
CA ILE A 168 -20.78 -15.19 -0.03
C ILE A 168 -20.56 -13.87 0.73
N THR A 169 -19.87 -13.97 1.86
CA THR A 169 -19.40 -12.82 2.64
C THR A 169 -17.98 -12.50 2.23
N PHE A 170 -17.72 -11.25 1.87
CA PHE A 170 -16.39 -10.83 1.50
C PHE A 170 -15.54 -10.50 2.73
N PRO A 171 -14.21 -10.70 2.69
CA PRO A 171 -13.34 -10.42 3.84
C PRO A 171 -13.41 -8.97 4.35
N TRP A 172 -13.70 -8.00 3.48
CA TRP A 172 -13.84 -6.60 3.89
C TRP A 172 -15.17 -6.31 4.61
N GLU A 173 -16.24 -7.06 4.31
CA GLU A 173 -17.52 -6.95 5.01
C GLU A 173 -17.39 -7.43 6.45
N GLU A 174 -16.58 -8.47 6.70
CA GLU A 174 -16.28 -8.96 8.06
C GLU A 174 -15.52 -7.91 8.89
N VAL A 175 -14.53 -7.26 8.28
CA VAL A 175 -13.74 -6.19 8.93
C VAL A 175 -14.60 -4.96 9.22
N GLU A 176 -15.48 -4.59 8.29
CA GLU A 176 -16.42 -3.48 8.48
C GLU A 176 -17.44 -3.79 9.58
N ALA A 177 -18.01 -5.00 9.59
CA ALA A 177 -18.94 -5.44 10.64
C ALA A 177 -18.29 -5.49 12.02
N ALA A 178 -17.04 -5.96 12.14
CA ALA A 178 -16.31 -5.95 13.40
C ALA A 178 -16.07 -4.51 13.91
N ARG A 179 -15.68 -3.60 13.01
CA ARG A 179 -15.46 -2.19 13.33
C ARG A 179 -16.77 -1.49 13.74
N GLU A 180 -17.88 -1.82 13.10
CA GLU A 180 -19.21 -1.31 13.49
C GLU A 180 -19.68 -1.86 14.83
N ALA A 181 -19.44 -3.14 15.12
CA ALA A 181 -19.73 -3.73 16.42
C ALA A 181 -18.92 -3.06 17.55
N GLU A 182 -17.63 -2.79 17.32
CA GLU A 182 -16.80 -2.05 18.28
C GLU A 182 -17.32 -0.62 18.53
N ARG A 183 -17.73 0.10 17.48
CA ARG A 183 -18.32 1.44 17.63
C ARG A 183 -19.63 1.40 18.41
N ALA A 184 -20.52 0.45 18.10
CA ALA A 184 -21.79 0.29 18.80
C ALA A 184 -21.58 -0.02 20.29
N ILE A 185 -20.64 -0.90 20.63
CA ILE A 185 -20.26 -1.19 22.02
C ILE A 185 -19.75 0.08 22.71
N ASN A 186 -18.90 0.87 22.05
CA ASN A 186 -18.36 2.09 22.64
C ASN A 186 -19.46 3.15 22.87
N GLU A 187 -20.35 3.33 21.91
CA GLU A 187 -21.50 4.23 22.04
C GLU A 187 -22.47 3.77 23.15
N ASP A 188 -22.68 2.47 23.29
CA ASP A 188 -23.51 1.90 24.37
C ASP A 188 -22.85 2.05 25.75
N ILE A 189 -21.52 1.96 25.85
CA ILE A 189 -20.78 2.27 27.07
C ILE A 189 -20.95 3.74 27.44
N ASP A 190 -20.78 4.66 26.49
CA ASP A 190 -20.94 6.10 26.73
C ASP A 190 -22.38 6.43 27.19
N ARG A 191 -23.39 5.81 26.58
CA ARG A 191 -24.80 5.95 26.99
C ARG A 191 -25.05 5.37 28.37
N PHE A 192 -24.47 4.21 28.68
CA PHE A 192 -24.60 3.58 29.99
C PHE A 192 -23.95 4.43 31.10
N GLU A 193 -22.79 5.02 30.83
CA GLU A 193 -22.13 5.94 31.77
C GLU A 193 -22.95 7.21 32.03
N GLN A 194 -23.58 7.77 30.99
CA GLN A 194 -24.48 8.90 31.13
C GLN A 194 -25.69 8.54 31.98
N PHE A 195 -26.32 7.39 31.73
CA PHE A 195 -27.44 6.88 32.52
C PHE A 195 -27.07 6.68 33.99
N MET A 196 -25.90 6.09 34.29
CA MET A 196 -25.42 5.88 35.66
C MET A 196 -25.13 7.21 36.40
N LYS A 197 -24.65 8.24 35.68
CA LYS A 197 -24.44 9.59 36.24
C LYS A 197 -25.77 10.27 36.56
N GLU A 198 -26.79 10.10 35.72
CA GLU A 198 -28.14 10.64 35.95
C GLU A 198 -28.85 9.91 37.12
N GLY A 199 -28.75 8.58 37.19
CA GLY A 199 -29.28 7.79 38.29
C GLY A 199 -28.68 8.16 39.65
N LYS A 200 -27.36 8.40 39.72
CA LYS A 200 -26.70 8.90 40.95
C LYS A 200 -27.20 10.28 41.39
N LYS A 201 -27.59 11.16 40.46
CA LYS A 201 -28.16 12.48 40.80
C LYS A 201 -29.58 12.38 41.37
N LEU A 202 -30.33 11.34 41.00
CA LEU A 202 -31.68 11.08 41.52
C LEU A 202 -31.67 10.43 42.91
N ILE A 203 -30.62 9.66 43.25
CA ILE A 203 -30.47 8.99 44.54
C ILE A 203 -29.90 9.92 45.63
N ASN A 204 -29.11 10.92 45.25
CA ASN A 204 -28.48 11.88 46.19
C ASN A 204 -29.35 13.13 46.46
N LYS A 205 -30.67 13.04 46.28
CA LYS A 205 -31.64 14.11 46.52
C LYS A 205 -32.68 13.64 47.54
#